data_AF-A0A955N5Z3-F1
#
_entry.id   AF-A0A955N5Z3-F1
#
_cell.length_a   1.000
_cell.length_b   1.000
_cell.length_c   1.000
_cell.angle_alpha   90.00
_cell.angle_beta   90.00
_cell.angle_gamma   90.00
#
_symmetry.space_group_name_H-M   'P 1'
#
loop_
_entity.id
_entity.type
_entity.pdbx_description
1 polymer ?
#
loop_
_entity_poly.entity_id
_entity_poly.type
_entity_poly.pdbx_seq_one_letter_code
_entity_poly.pdbx_strand_id
1 'polypeptide(L)'
;GIGIHALIIHAHLIRKILAINIMGSGIFLLLVAMARRGSDAGPDPVPHAMVLTGIVVAVSATALMLTLTRRIHHKTGRPSLPEDRLP
;
A
#
# COMPACT_ATOMS: atom_id res chain seq x y z
N GLY A 1 9.63 4.34 -6.16
CA GLY A 1 10.27 3.31 -7.00
C GLY A 1 10.21 1.93 -6.36
N ILE A 2 10.84 1.76 -5.19
CA ILE A 2 11.00 0.45 -4.52
C ILE A 2 9.70 -0.36 -4.35
N GLY A 3 8.58 0.28 -4.02
CA GLY A 3 7.31 -0.43 -3.83
C GLY A 3 6.71 -0.95 -5.14
N ILE A 4 6.79 -0.18 -6.24
CA ILE A 4 6.33 -0.64 -7.57
C ILE A 4 7.20 -1.81 -8.03
N HIS A 5 8.51 -1.66 -7.91
CA HIS A 5 9.47 -2.70 -8.26
C HIS A 5 9.24 -3.99 -7.44
N ALA A 6 9.05 -3.86 -6.13
CA ALA A 6 8.77 -5.00 -5.27
C ALA A 6 7.41 -5.66 -5.58
N LEU A 7 6.40 -4.90 -6.00
CA LEU A 7 5.10 -5.44 -6.40
C LEU A 7 5.20 -6.29 -7.67
N ILE A 8 6.03 -5.87 -8.63
CA ILE A 8 6.21 -6.56 -9.91
C ILE A 8 7.06 -7.82 -9.75
N ILE A 9 8.15 -7.76 -8.99
CA ILE A 9 9.14 -8.86 -8.95
C ILE A 9 8.74 -10.01 -8.01
N HIS A 10 8.01 -9.72 -6.93
CA HIS A 10 7.76 -10.75 -5.91
C HIS A 10 6.50 -11.57 -6.21
N ALA A 11 6.67 -12.87 -6.41
CA ALA A 11 5.55 -13.81 -6.57
C ALA A 11 4.72 -14.05 -5.29
N HIS A 12 5.31 -13.83 -4.11
CA HIS A 12 4.64 -14.13 -2.83
C HIS A 12 3.64 -13.02 -2.45
N LEU A 13 2.38 -13.40 -2.20
CA LEU A 13 1.27 -12.48 -1.93
C LEU A 13 1.54 -11.52 -0.75
N ILE A 14 2.11 -12.01 0.35
CA ILE A 14 2.47 -11.16 1.50
C ILE A 14 3.50 -10.08 1.11
N ARG A 15 4.47 -10.40 0.24
CA ARG A 15 5.45 -9.41 -0.21
C ARG A 15 4.81 -8.37 -1.13
N LYS A 16 3.82 -8.76 -1.94
CA LYS A 16 3.00 -7.83 -2.73
C LYS A 16 2.18 -6.90 -1.84
N ILE A 17 1.57 -7.41 -0.76
CA ILE A 17 0.83 -6.59 0.22
C ILE A 17 1.77 -5.56 0.88
N LEU A 18 2.97 -5.98 1.28
CA LEU A 18 3.98 -5.09 1.85
C LEU A 18 4.41 -4.02 0.84
N ALA A 19 4.64 -4.41 -0.42
CA ALA A 19 4.99 -3.50 -1.49
C ALA A 19 3.92 -2.41 -1.71
N ILE A 20 2.63 -2.79 -1.67
CA ILE A 20 1.50 -1.86 -1.74
C ILE A 20 1.48 -0.90 -0.55
N ASN A 21 1.71 -1.39 0.67
CA ASN A 21 1.77 -0.54 1.86
C ASN A 21 2.94 0.45 1.83
N ILE A 22 4.10 0.03 1.31
CA ILE A 22 5.28 0.91 1.12
C ILE A 22 4.95 2.01 0.10
N MET A 23 4.28 1.66 -1.00
CA MET A 23 3.83 2.67 -1.98
C MET A 23 2.85 3.67 -1.36
N GLY A 24 1.81 3.18 -0.68
CA GLY A 24 0.82 4.03 -0.02
C GLY A 24 1.44 4.96 1.00
N SER A 25 2.33 4.44 1.86
CA SER A 25 3.07 5.24 2.85
C SER A 25 3.93 6.33 2.19
N GLY A 26 4.58 6.01 1.07
CA GLY A 26 5.34 6.98 0.28
C GLY A 26 4.45 8.11 -0.27
N ILE A 27 3.25 7.77 -0.78
CA ILE A 27 2.28 8.76 -1.26
C ILE A 27 1.80 9.64 -0.11
N PHE A 28 1.50 9.06 1.05
CA PHE A 28 1.08 9.83 2.23
C PHE A 28 2.17 10.78 2.70
N LEU A 29 3.44 10.34 2.74
CA LEU A 29 4.57 11.20 3.07
C LEU A 29 4.73 12.35 2.07
N LEU A 30 4.56 12.10 0.77
CA LEU A 30 4.60 13.15 -0.25
C LEU A 30 3.47 14.17 -0.07
N LEU A 31 2.25 13.73 0.22
CA LEU A 31 1.12 14.64 0.49
C LEU A 31 1.37 15.52 1.72
N VAL A 32 1.86 14.94 2.83
CA VAL A 32 2.21 15.71 4.03
C VAL A 32 3.36 16.68 3.76
N ALA A 33 4.38 16.26 3.00
CA ALA A 33 5.49 17.13 2.63
C ALA A 33 5.05 18.35 1.80
N MET A 34 4.10 18.15 0.87
CA MET A 34 3.51 19.22 0.07
C MET A 34 2.56 20.12 0.89
N ALA A 35 2.02 19.64 2.01
CA ALA A 35 1.17 20.42 2.91
C ALA A 35 1.94 21.49 3.70
N ARG A 36 3.28 21.47 3.67
CA ARG A 36 4.11 22.42 4.39
C ARG A 36 4.01 23.79 3.73
N ARG A 37 3.39 24.75 4.43
CA ARG A 37 3.42 26.17 4.09
C ARG A 37 4.56 26.86 4.83
N GLY A 38 4.98 28.04 4.35
CA GLY A 38 6.10 28.82 4.90
C GLY A 38 5.93 29.17 6.39
N SER A 39 6.96 29.72 7.02
CA SER A 39 7.10 29.88 8.48
C SER A 39 5.93 30.54 9.20
N ASP A 40 5.14 31.38 8.52
CA ASP A 40 4.04 32.14 9.13
C ASP A 40 2.63 31.57 8.84
N ALA A 41 2.53 30.52 8.01
CA ALA A 41 1.26 29.88 7.69
C ALA A 41 1.26 28.43 8.18
N GLY A 42 0.28 28.10 9.04
CA GLY A 42 0.08 26.72 9.50
C GLY A 42 -0.08 25.73 8.33
N PRO A 43 0.15 24.42 8.55
CA PRO A 43 0.09 23.41 7.49
C PRO A 43 -1.24 23.44 6.72
N ASP A 44 -1.22 23.07 5.44
CA ASP A 44 -2.46 22.95 4.66
C ASP A 44 -3.35 21.83 5.23
N PRO A 45 -4.58 22.13 5.69
CA PRO A 45 -5.47 21.12 6.25
C PRO A 45 -5.96 20.12 5.19
N VAL A 46 -5.95 20.47 3.90
CA VAL A 46 -6.52 19.62 2.84
C VAL A 46 -5.69 18.33 2.64
N PRO A 47 -4.36 18.38 2.38
CA PRO A 47 -3.58 17.15 2.27
C PRO A 47 -3.57 16.32 3.56
N HIS A 48 -3.68 16.95 4.74
CA HIS A 48 -3.76 16.23 6.02
C HIS A 48 -5.05 15.41 6.12
N ALA A 49 -6.21 16.00 5.78
CA ALA A 49 -7.48 15.29 5.76
C ALA A 49 -7.48 14.15 4.73
N MET A 50 -6.87 14.36 3.57
CA MET A 50 -6.68 13.32 2.54
C MET A 50 -5.84 12.15 3.06
N VAL A 51 -4.76 12.43 3.79
CA VAL A 51 -3.88 11.39 4.35
C VAL A 51 -4.59 10.59 5.44
N LEU A 52 -5.31 11.23 6.36
CA LEU A 52 -6.07 10.53 7.40
C LEU A 52 -7.11 9.57 6.80
N THR A 53 -7.85 10.05 5.80
CA THR A 53 -8.83 9.23 5.06
C THR A 53 -8.14 8.10 4.31
N GLY A 54 -7.03 8.41 3.64
CA GLY A 54 -6.22 7.45 2.90
C GLY A 54 -5.67 6.32 3.78
N ILE A 55 -5.22 6.64 5.00
CA ILE A 55 -4.71 5.63 5.95
C ILE A 55 -5.80 4.65 6.33
N VAL A 56 -7.02 5.12 6.65
CA VAL A 56 -8.14 4.23 7.00
C VAL A 56 -8.50 3.31 5.82
N VAL A 57 -8.52 3.85 4.61
CA VAL A 57 -8.76 3.06 3.38
C VAL A 57 -7.64 2.04 3.15
N ALA A 58 -6.37 2.42 3.33
CA ALA A 58 -5.22 1.54 3.13
C ALA A 58 -5.19 0.37 4.14
N VAL A 59 -5.53 0.62 5.41
CA VAL A 59 -5.65 -0.44 6.43
C VAL A 59 -6.80 -1.39 6.08
N SER A 60 -7.94 -0.85 5.67
CA SER A 60 -9.11 -1.65 5.25
C SER A 60 -8.79 -2.52 4.02
N ALA A 61 -8.11 -1.95 3.02
CA ALA A 61 -7.65 -2.68 1.85
C ALA A 61 -6.64 -3.77 2.23
N THR A 62 -5.72 -3.50 3.16
CA THR A 62 -4.76 -4.50 3.65
C THR A 62 -5.47 -5.66 4.36
N ALA A 63 -6.47 -5.37 5.20
CA ALA A 63 -7.30 -6.40 5.83
C ALA A 63 -8.03 -7.27 4.79
N LEU A 64 -8.59 -6.64 3.75
CA LEU A 64 -9.22 -7.35 2.63
C LEU A 64 -8.22 -8.24 1.88
N MET A 65 -7.05 -7.70 1.53
CA MET A 65 -6.00 -8.45 0.83
C MET A 65 -5.49 -9.64 1.64
N LEU A 66 -5.29 -9.48 2.95
CA LEU A 66 -4.90 -10.59 3.83
C LEU A 66 -5.99 -11.65 3.91
N THR A 67 -7.25 -11.24 4.01
CA THR A 67 -8.41 -12.15 4.02
C THR A 67 -8.48 -12.94 2.71
N LEU A 68 -8.30 -12.28 1.56
CA LEU A 68 -8.25 -12.93 0.25
C LEU A 68 -7.04 -13.86 0.12
N THR A 69 -5.86 -13.43 0.57
CA THR A 69 -4.64 -14.25 0.56
C THR A 69 -4.83 -15.53 1.37
N ARG A 70 -5.42 -15.43 2.57
CA ARG A 70 -5.75 -16.60 3.40
C ARG A 70 -6.76 -17.51 2.69
N ARG A 71 -7.78 -16.96 2.05
CA ARG A 71 -8.79 -17.72 1.30
C ARG A 71 -8.18 -18.44 0.09
N ILE A 72 -7.28 -17.79 -0.64
CA ILE A 72 -6.54 -18.40 -1.76
C ILE A 72 -5.66 -19.52 -1.22
N HIS A 73 -4.90 -19.28 -0.17
CA HIS A 73 -4.02 -20.28 0.42
C HIS A 73 -4.80 -21.51 0.90
N HIS A 74 -5.97 -21.33 1.51
CA HIS A 74 -6.84 -22.44 1.92
C HIS A 74 -7.38 -23.25 0.72
N LYS A 75 -7.62 -22.61 -0.43
CA LYS A 75 -8.15 -23.28 -1.63
C LYS A 75 -7.08 -23.93 -2.50
N THR A 76 -5.89 -23.34 -2.57
CA THR A 76 -4.84 -23.74 -3.52
C THR A 76 -3.61 -24.35 -2.83
N GLY A 77 -3.49 -24.22 -1.51
CA GLY A 77 -2.30 -24.57 -0.74
C GLY A 77 -1.10 -23.66 -1.00
N ARG A 78 -1.25 -22.59 -1.79
CA ARG A 78 -0.13 -21.80 -2.33
C ARG A 78 -0.14 -20.35 -1.84
N PRO A 79 1.02 -19.71 -1.67
CA PRO A 79 1.12 -18.32 -1.26
C PRO A 79 1.35 -17.34 -2.43
N SER A 80 1.09 -17.76 -3.67
CA SER A 80 1.29 -16.97 -4.91
C SER A 80 0.13 -17.18 -5.89
N LEU A 81 0.01 -16.27 -6.86
CA LEU A 81 -1.00 -16.36 -7.91
C LEU A 81 -0.53 -17.25 -9.08
N PRO A 82 -1.45 -17.79 -9.88
CA PRO A 82 -1.10 -18.63 -11.02
C PRO A 82 -0.17 -18.00 -12.05
N GLU A 83 -0.39 -16.71 -12.33
CA GLU A 83 0.32 -15.88 -13.31
C GLU A 83 1.74 -15.52 -12.89
N ASP A 84 2.01 -15.46 -11.57
CA ASP A 84 3.35 -15.18 -11.02
C ASP A 84 4.34 -16.34 -11.18
N ARG A 85 3.96 -17.37 -11.96
CA ARG A 85 4.74 -18.58 -12.20
C ARG A 85 5.33 -18.66 -13.59
N LEU A 86 4.99 -17.75 -14.50
CA LEU A 86 5.58 -17.72 -15.82
C LEU A 86 7.01 -17.12 -15.72
N PRO A 87 8.04 -17.81 -16.23
CA PRO A 87 9.35 -17.20 -16.44
C PRO A 87 9.32 -16.14 -17.54
#